data_AF-A0A1G6VAS3-F1
#
_entry.id   AF-A0A1G6VAS3-F1
#
_cell.length_a   1.000
_cell.length_b   1.000
_cell.length_c   1.000
_cell.angle_alpha   90.00
_cell.angle_beta   90.00
_cell.angle_gamma   90.00
#
_symmetry.space_group_name_H-M   'P 1'
#
loop_
_entity.id
_entity.type
_entity.pdbx_description
1 polymer ?
#
loop_
_entity_poly.entity_id
_entity_poly.type
_entity_poly.pdbx_seq_one_letter_code
_entity_poly.pdbx_strand_id
1 'polypeptide(L)'
;MIKRSPFRYFKTSPEIIRLAVMLYARFPLSLRNVEDLLHERGIDVSHETIRFWWNRFGPLFASEIRRRRVQQLHAFSRWQWHVDEVFVKIWSSAAEVVLRYV
;
A
#
# COMPACT_ATOMS: atom_id res chain seq x y z
N MET A 1 18.21 -3.56 -19.38
CA MET A 1 18.45 -3.47 -17.92
C MET A 1 17.78 -4.66 -17.23
N ILE A 2 18.55 -5.55 -16.60
CA ILE A 2 17.99 -6.68 -15.82
C ILE A 2 17.23 -6.08 -14.63
N LYS A 3 15.89 -6.08 -14.68
CA LYS A 3 15.08 -5.68 -13.52
C LYS A 3 15.30 -6.71 -12.42
N ARG A 4 16.16 -6.39 -11.46
CA ARG A 4 16.29 -7.20 -10.24
C ARG A 4 14.92 -7.21 -9.55
N SER A 5 14.39 -8.38 -9.26
CA SER A 5 13.12 -8.49 -8.54
C SER A 5 13.27 -7.79 -7.19
N PRO A 6 12.37 -6.86 -6.82
CA PRO A 6 12.49 -6.13 -5.55
C PRO A 6 12.32 -7.05 -4.32
N PHE A 7 11.94 -8.31 -4.56
CA PHE A 7 11.76 -9.36 -3.56
C PHE A 7 12.94 -10.32 -3.42
N ARG A 8 14.08 -10.09 -4.10
CA ARG A 8 15.20 -11.04 -4.27
C ARG A 8 15.88 -11.53 -2.98
N TYR A 9 15.49 -11.06 -1.81
CA TYR A 9 16.08 -11.40 -0.51
C TYR A 9 15.05 -11.82 0.55
N PHE A 10 13.78 -11.95 0.18
CA PHE A 10 12.74 -12.32 1.11
C PHE A 10 12.49 -13.83 1.06
N LYS A 11 12.43 -14.46 2.24
CA LYS A 11 12.02 -15.87 2.39
C LYS A 11 10.51 -16.04 2.19
N THR A 12 9.75 -14.99 2.44
CA THR A 12 8.30 -14.93 2.20
C THR A 12 7.99 -14.72 0.73
N SER A 13 6.98 -15.44 0.22
CA SER A 13 6.52 -15.29 -1.15
C SER A 13 6.15 -13.83 -1.46
N PRO A 14 6.55 -13.27 -2.62
CA PRO A 14 6.16 -11.93 -3.06
C PRO A 14 4.66 -11.68 -3.05
N GLU A 15 3.86 -12.74 -3.22
CA GLU A 15 2.39 -12.68 -3.21
C GLU A 15 1.85 -12.38 -1.81
N ILE A 16 2.46 -12.97 -0.78
CA ILE A 16 2.10 -12.72 0.64
C ILE A 16 2.44 -11.28 1.01
N ILE A 17 3.63 -10.80 0.62
CA ILE A 17 4.06 -9.43 0.86
C ILE A 17 3.08 -8.45 0.17
N ARG A 18 2.70 -8.75 -1.07
CA ARG A 18 1.70 -7.98 -1.82
C ARG A 18 0.36 -7.96 -1.10
N LEU A 19 -0.13 -9.11 -0.66
CA LEU A 19 -1.42 -9.24 0.02
C LEU A 19 -1.43 -8.42 1.31
N ALA A 20 -0.41 -8.56 2.16
CA ALA A 20 -0.29 -7.86 3.43
C ALA A 20 -0.28 -6.33 3.24
N VAL A 21 0.55 -5.84 2.30
CA VAL A 21 0.65 -4.42 1.98
C VAL A 21 -0.66 -3.88 1.39
N MET A 22 -1.32 -4.65 0.51
CA MET A 22 -2.60 -4.26 -0.07
C MET A 22 -3.76 -4.27 0.93
N LEU A 23 -3.79 -5.21 1.87
CA LEU A 23 -4.79 -5.23 2.94
C LEU A 23 -4.69 -3.98 3.81
N TYR A 24 -3.46 -3.60 4.19
CA TYR A 24 -3.20 -2.37 4.94
C TYR A 24 -3.53 -1.10 4.14
N ALA A 25 -3.24 -1.07 2.83
CA ALA A 25 -3.49 0.09 1.99
C ALA A 25 -4.98 0.29 1.65
N ARG A 26 -5.73 -0.81 1.48
CA ARG A 26 -7.09 -0.78 0.93
C ARG A 26 -8.16 -0.68 2.01
N PHE A 27 -7.89 -1.20 3.20
CA PHE A 27 -8.84 -1.21 4.30
C PHE A 27 -8.26 -0.44 5.50
N PRO A 28 -9.10 0.27 6.28
CA PRO A 28 -8.66 0.96 7.51
C PRO A 28 -8.43 -0.05 8.64
N LEU A 29 -7.57 -1.04 8.41
CA LEU A 29 -7.22 -2.09 9.36
C LEU A 29 -6.01 -1.69 10.19
N SER A 30 -6.01 -2.07 11.46
CA SER A 30 -4.81 -2.01 12.29
C SER A 30 -3.79 -3.05 11.79
N LEU A 31 -2.49 -2.81 12.01
CA LEU A 31 -1.46 -3.79 11.64
C LEU A 31 -1.65 -5.14 12.34
N ARG A 32 -2.21 -5.14 13.55
CA ARG A 32 -2.53 -6.37 14.30
C ARG A 32 -3.67 -7.15 13.65
N ASN A 33 -4.72 -6.46 13.17
CA ASN A 33 -5.80 -7.11 12.45
C ASN A 33 -5.29 -7.75 11.15
N VAL A 34 -4.30 -7.15 10.48
CA VAL A 34 -3.69 -7.75 9.28
C VAL A 34 -2.86 -8.98 9.63
N GLU A 35 -2.13 -8.95 10.76
CA GLU A 35 -1.44 -10.12 11.31
C GLU A 35 -2.42 -11.26 11.61
N ASP A 36 -3.53 -11.00 12.32
CA ASP A 36 -4.55 -12.01 12.63
C ASP A 36 -5.15 -12.63 11.36
N LEU A 37 -5.46 -11.83 10.34
CA LEU A 37 -5.99 -12.29 9.05
C LEU A 37 -4.98 -13.12 8.24
N LEU A 38 -3.69 -12.89 8.42
CA LEU A 38 -2.65 -13.72 7.81
C LEU A 38 -2.47 -15.01 8.61
N HIS A 39 -2.58 -14.94 9.94
CA HIS A 39 -2.50 -16.09 10.82
C HIS A 39 -3.65 -17.08 10.57
N GLU A 40 -4.89 -16.59 10.36
CA GLU A 40 -6.04 -17.41 9.93
C GLU A 40 -5.78 -18.18 8.62
N ARG A 41 -4.91 -17.66 7.75
CA ARG A 41 -4.50 -18.32 6.50
C ARG A 41 -3.28 -19.23 6.67
N GLY A 42 -2.82 -19.47 7.89
CA GLY A 42 -1.64 -20.27 8.21
C GLY A 42 -0.31 -19.55 7.93
N ILE A 43 -0.33 -18.23 7.80
CA ILE A 43 0.85 -17.41 7.54
C ILE A 43 1.25 -16.70 8.84
N ASP A 44 2.29 -17.19 9.50
CA ASP A 44 2.81 -16.60 10.72
C ASP A 44 3.75 -15.42 10.41
N VAL A 45 3.23 -14.19 10.55
CA VAL A 45 3.95 -12.94 10.26
C VAL A 45 3.57 -11.88 11.27
N SER A 46 4.56 -11.33 11.98
CA SER A 46 4.34 -10.25 12.95
C SER A 46 3.91 -8.94 12.30
N HIS A 47 3.08 -8.15 12.99
CA HIS A 47 2.70 -6.80 12.56
C HIS A 47 3.89 -5.87 12.30
N GLU A 48 5.03 -6.06 12.96
CA GLU A 48 6.27 -5.31 12.71
C GLU A 48 6.85 -5.61 11.32
N THR A 49 6.76 -6.87 10.89
CA THR A 49 7.18 -7.30 9.55
C THR A 49 6.30 -6.64 8.48
N ILE A 50 4.99 -6.57 8.73
CA ILE A 50 4.03 -5.88 7.84
C ILE A 50 4.37 -4.39 7.76
N ARG A 51 4.68 -3.75 8.89
CA ARG A 51 5.12 -2.35 8.95
C ARG A 51 6.41 -2.12 8.15
N PHE A 52 7.38 -3.02 8.27
CA PHE A 52 8.62 -2.97 7.49
C PHE A 52 8.35 -3.08 5.98
N TRP A 53 7.47 -4.00 5.57
CA TRP A 53 7.08 -4.14 4.17
C TRP A 53 6.35 -2.89 3.65
N TRP A 54 5.46 -2.30 4.45
CA TRP A 54 4.80 -1.04 4.11
C TRP A 54 5.82 0.08 3.85
N ASN A 55 6.76 0.29 4.77
CA ASN A 55 7.76 1.34 4.64
C ASN A 55 8.69 1.12 3.43
N ARG A 56 9.04 -0.13 3.15
CA ARG A 56 9.98 -0.47 2.06
C ARG A 56 9.31 -0.49 0.68
N PHE A 57 8.11 -1.04 0.58
CA PHE A 57 7.42 -1.25 -0.69
C PHE A 57 6.30 -0.25 -0.95
N GLY A 58 5.88 0.54 0.04
CA GLY A 58 4.83 1.55 -0.10
C GLY A 58 5.01 2.45 -1.33
N PRO A 59 6.21 3.05 -1.57
CA PRO A 59 6.45 3.85 -2.77
C PRO A 59 6.33 3.07 -4.09
N LEU A 60 6.77 1.80 -4.10
CA LEU A 60 6.66 0.91 -5.26
C LEU A 60 5.20 0.58 -5.57
N PHE A 61 4.38 0.30 -4.56
CA PHE A 61 2.95 0.05 -4.75
C PHE A 61 2.17 1.31 -5.11
N ALA A 62 2.45 2.44 -4.46
CA ALA A 62 1.82 3.71 -4.78
C ALA A 62 2.11 4.15 -6.23
N SER A 63 3.35 4.01 -6.70
CA SER A 63 3.71 4.30 -8.09
C SER A 63 3.04 3.35 -9.10
N GLU A 64 2.95 2.05 -8.78
CA GLU A 64 2.27 1.06 -9.62
C GLU A 64 0.75 1.33 -9.72
N ILE A 65 0.09 1.64 -8.59
CA ILE A 65 -1.33 2.01 -8.54
C ILE A 65 -1.58 3.29 -9.34
N ARG A 66 -0.74 4.32 -9.13
CA ARG A 66 -0.82 5.59 -9.88
C ARG A 66 -0.63 5.36 -11.37
N ARG A 67 0.35 4.55 -11.78
CA ARG A 67 0.61 4.24 -13.19
C ARG A 67 -0.59 3.52 -13.83
N ARG A 68 -1.15 2.51 -13.17
CA ARG A 68 -2.35 1.80 -13.65
C ARG A 68 -3.53 2.75 -13.82
N ARG A 69 -3.73 3.66 -12.86
CA ARG A 69 -4.78 4.68 -12.94
C ARG A 69 -4.54 5.63 -14.12
N VAL A 70 -3.34 6.17 -14.30
CA VAL A 70 -3.02 7.05 -15.44
C VAL A 70 -3.24 6.34 -16.78
N GLN A 71 -2.85 5.07 -16.90
CA GLN A 71 -3.10 4.28 -18.11
C GLN A 71 -4.59 4.08 -18.37
N GLN A 72 -5.39 3.83 -17.34
CA GLN A 72 -6.84 3.75 -17.46
C GLN A 72 -7.46 5.11 -17.82
N LEU A 73 -6.98 6.20 -17.21
CA LEU A 73 -7.43 7.56 -17.50
C LEU A 73 -7.11 7.99 -18.94
N HIS A 74 -5.95 7.60 -19.49
CA HIS A 74 -5.61 7.86 -20.89
C HIS A 74 -6.52 7.08 -21.86
N ALA A 75 -7.10 5.95 -21.43
CA ALA A 75 -8.07 5.20 -22.22
C ALA A 75 -9.48 5.84 -22.22
N PHE A 76 -9.81 6.66 -21.21
CA PHE A 76 -11.09 7.36 -21.11
C PHE A 76 -10.88 8.87 -21.26
N SER A 77 -10.96 9.37 -22.50
CA SER A 77 -10.70 10.75 -22.96
C SER A 77 -11.53 11.89 -22.29
N ARG A 78 -12.28 11.64 -21.21
CA ARG A 78 -13.27 12.61 -20.67
C ARG A 78 -13.32 12.69 -19.13
N TRP A 79 -12.20 12.50 -18.44
CA TRP A 79 -12.17 12.52 -16.97
C TRP A 79 -11.79 13.88 -16.37
N GLN A 80 -12.60 14.36 -15.44
CA GLN A 80 -12.36 15.53 -14.59
C GLN A 80 -11.76 15.07 -13.25
N TRP A 81 -10.63 15.65 -12.86
CA TRP A 81 -9.98 15.38 -11.57
C TRP A 81 -10.77 16.06 -10.46
N HIS A 82 -11.22 15.28 -9.47
CA HIS A 82 -11.73 15.80 -8.21
C HIS A 82 -10.61 15.62 -7.18
N VAL A 83 -10.16 16.71 -6.56
CA VAL A 83 -9.13 16.70 -5.52
C VAL A 83 -9.84 16.95 -4.21
N ASP A 84 -9.97 15.92 -3.39
CA ASP A 84 -10.48 16.04 -2.02
C ASP A 84 -9.30 16.19 -1.05
N GLU A 85 -9.20 17.35 -0.42
CA GLU A 85 -8.21 17.61 0.63
C GLU A 85 -8.79 17.18 1.99
N VAL A 86 -8.07 16.31 2.70
CA VAL A 86 -8.45 15.87 4.05
C VAL A 86 -7.34 16.24 5.02
N PHE A 87 -7.67 17.07 6.01
CA PHE A 87 -6.76 17.44 7.09
C PHE A 87 -6.80 16.40 8.20
N VAL A 88 -5.70 15.66 8.37
CA VAL A 88 -5.52 14.75 9.50
C VAL A 88 -4.62 15.42 10.54
N LYS A 89 -5.17 15.69 11.73
CA LYS A 89 -4.41 16.28 12.84
C LYS A 89 -3.59 15.21 13.55
N ILE A 90 -2.29 15.18 13.28
CA ILE A 90 -1.35 14.31 14.01
C ILE A 90 -0.83 15.08 15.22
N TRP A 91 -1.32 14.65 16.38
CA TRP A 91 -1.08 15.01 17.80
C TRP A 91 -0.10 16.13 18.24
N SER A 92 0.85 16.65 17.46
CA SER A 92 1.46 17.96 17.76
C SER A 92 2.29 18.67 16.67
N SER A 93 2.64 18.10 15.50
CA SER A 93 3.55 18.83 14.58
C SER A 93 3.60 18.40 13.11
N ALA A 94 2.61 17.66 12.60
CA ALA A 94 2.56 17.43 11.16
C ALA A 94 1.11 17.30 10.71
N ALA A 95 0.64 18.28 9.93
CA ALA A 95 -0.50 18.07 9.07
C ALA A 95 -0.01 17.21 7.90
N GLU A 96 -0.36 15.93 7.89
CA GLU A 96 -0.13 15.09 6.73
C GLU A 96 -1.38 15.23 5.85
N VAL A 97 -1.22 15.83 4.67
CA VAL A 97 -2.24 15.84 3.63
C VAL A 97 -2.36 14.41 3.11
N VAL A 98 -3.26 13.65 3.71
CA VAL A 98 -3.61 12.32 3.20
C VAL A 98 -4.51 12.56 1.99
N LEU A 99 -3.90 12.59 0.80
CA LEU A 99 -4.63 12.54 -0.45
C LEU A 99 -5.50 11.27 -0.43
N ARG A 100 -6.79 11.43 -0.14
CA ARG A 100 -7.77 10.37 -0.38
C ARG A 100 -7.84 10.21 -1.89
N TYR A 101 -7.40 9.06 -2.36
CA TYR A 101 -7.62 8.62 -3.73
C TYR A 101 -9.12 8.36 -3.90
N VAL A 102 -9.89 9.37 -4.32
CA VAL A 102 -11.12 9.13 -5.10
C VAL A 102 -10.69 8.73 -6.49
#